data_AF-A0A139Q274-F1
#
_entry.id   AF-A0A139Q274-F1
#
_cell.length_a   1.000
_cell.length_b   1.000
_cell.length_c   1.000
_cell.angle_alpha   90.00
_cell.angle_beta   90.00
_cell.angle_gamma   90.00
#
_symmetry.space_group_name_H-M   'P 1'
#
loop_
_entity.id
_entity.type
_entity.pdbx_description
1 polymer ?
#
loop_
_entity_poly.entity_id
_entity_poly.type
_entity_poly.pdbx_seq_one_letter_code
_entity_poly.pdbx_strand_id
1 'polypeptide(L)' 'MSRFFSRKDGQLLVADFTKTEANHHGFDLAELENKLIEHGFSSVHSQILYSAEDLFQGNYSELFLTVAQKSLA' A
#
# COMPACT_ATOMS: atom_id res chain seq x y z
N MET A 1 -5.40 -4.94 -12.25
CA MET A 1 -3.93 -4.93 -12.26
C MET A 1 -3.48 -3.50 -12.04
N SER A 2 -2.96 -3.17 -10.85
CA SER A 2 -2.52 -1.80 -10.52
C SER A 2 -1.12 -1.57 -11.09
N ARG A 3 -0.89 -0.41 -11.71
CA ARG A 3 0.40 -0.05 -12.33
C ARG A 3 0.88 1.26 -11.72
N PHE A 4 2.04 1.25 -11.09
CA PHE A 4 2.62 2.42 -10.43
C PHE A 4 3.62 3.12 -11.36
N PHE A 5 3.50 4.43 -11.52
CA PHE A 5 4.41 5.25 -12.31
C PHE A 5 5.03 6.33 -11.44
N SER A 6 6.36 6.47 -11.50
CA SER A 6 7.11 7.53 -10.84
C SER A 6 8.28 7.95 -11.73
N ARG A 7 8.77 9.18 -11.56
CA ARG A 7 10.03 9.61 -12.18
C ARG A 7 11.20 8.82 -11.55
N LYS A 8 12.34 8.74 -12.25
CA LYS A 8 13.57 8.22 -11.62
C LYS A 8 13.86 9.03 -10.35
N ASP A 9 14.24 8.32 -9.29
CA ASP A 9 14.45 8.89 -7.95
C ASP A 9 13.20 9.55 -7.31
N GLY A 10 12.02 9.30 -7.86
CA GLY A 10 10.77 9.77 -7.30
C GLY A 10 10.29 8.88 -6.16
N GLN A 11 9.65 9.48 -5.16
CA GLN A 11 9.01 8.76 -4.07
C GLN A 11 7.53 8.52 -4.39
N LEU A 12 7.07 7.30 -4.13
CA LEU A 12 5.67 6.93 -4.14
C LEU A 12 5.16 6.91 -2.69
N LEU A 13 4.01 7.55 -2.49
CA LEU A 13 3.25 7.49 -1.23
C LEU A 13 1.87 6.93 -1.55
N VAL A 14 1.47 5.89 -0.82
CA VAL A 14 0.14 5.28 -0.91
C VAL A 14 -0.50 5.35 0.46
N ALA A 15 -1.62 6.06 0.58
CA ALA A 15 -2.45 6.05 1.78
C ALA A 15 -3.82 5.47 1.39
N ASP A 16 -4.16 4.32 1.95
CA ASP A 16 -5.39 3.61 1.65
C ASP A 16 -5.76 2.65 2.80
N PHE A 17 -6.81 1.85 2.60
CA PHE A 17 -7.32 0.89 3.57
C PHE A 17 -6.86 -0.54 3.28
N THR A 18 -6.64 -1.33 4.34
CA THR A 18 -6.35 -2.75 4.23
C THR A 18 -7.58 -3.54 3.80
N LYS A 19 -7.37 -4.55 2.95
CA LYS A 19 -8.39 -5.53 2.60
C LYS A 19 -8.43 -6.62 3.67
N THR A 20 -9.63 -6.99 4.09
CA THR A 20 -9.87 -8.18 4.93
C THR A 20 -10.51 -9.28 4.10
N GLU A 21 -10.56 -10.52 4.58
CA GLU A 21 -11.17 -11.63 3.81
C GLU A 21 -12.64 -11.36 3.43
N ALA A 22 -13.35 -10.57 4.23
CA ALA A 22 -14.74 -10.18 3.98
C ALA A 22 -14.87 -9.04 2.94
N ASN A 23 -13.79 -8.30 2.64
CA ASN A 23 -13.81 -7.14 1.77
C ASN A 23 -12.91 -7.31 0.54
N HIS A 24 -13.49 -7.23 -0.66
CA HIS A 24 -12.74 -7.29 -1.92
C HIS A 24 -12.07 -5.96 -2.31
N HIS A 25 -12.30 -4.88 -1.55
CA HIS A 25 -11.73 -3.56 -1.75
C HIS A 25 -10.57 -3.30 -0.78
N GLY A 26 -9.60 -2.47 -1.20
CA GLY A 26 -8.40 -2.15 -0.42
C GLY A 26 -7.17 -2.96 -0.84
N PHE A 27 -6.14 -2.93 0.01
CA PHE A 27 -4.85 -3.59 -0.25
C PHE A 27 -4.52 -4.67 0.78
N ASP A 28 -3.93 -5.75 0.30
CA ASP A 28 -3.11 -6.60 1.16
C ASP A 28 -1.72 -5.97 1.22
N LEU A 29 -1.24 -5.64 2.41
CA LEU A 29 0.02 -4.91 2.56
C LEU A 29 1.21 -5.74 2.11
N ALA A 30 1.24 -7.04 2.42
CA ALA A 30 2.34 -7.90 1.98
C ALA A 30 2.35 -8.03 0.45
N GLU A 31 1.18 -8.18 -0.17
CA GLU A 31 1.06 -8.24 -1.63
C GLU A 31 1.45 -6.90 -2.28
N LEU A 32 1.06 -5.77 -1.70
CA LEU A 32 1.42 -4.43 -2.17
C LEU A 32 2.93 -4.21 -2.10
N GLU A 33 3.56 -4.51 -0.96
CA GLU A 33 4.99 -4.32 -0.77
C GLU A 33 5.82 -5.17 -1.74
N ASN A 34 5.44 -6.45 -1.89
CA ASN A 34 6.08 -7.35 -2.86
C ASN A 34 5.97 -6.81 -4.29
N LYS A 35 4.78 -6.35 -4.70
CA LYS A 35 4.58 -5.75 -6.03
C LYS A 35 5.42 -4.49 -6.23
N LEU A 36 5.55 -3.65 -5.22
CA LEU A 36 6.39 -2.46 -5.30
C LEU A 36 7.86 -2.84 -5.50
N ILE A 37 8.36 -3.82 -4.76
CA ILE A 37 9.73 -4.34 -4.92
C ILE A 37 9.94 -4.91 -6.33
N GLU A 38 9.01 -5.74 -6.82
CA GLU A 38 9.06 -6.31 -8.17
C GLU A 38 9.08 -5.23 -9.28
N HIS A 39 8.44 -4.09 -9.05
CA HIS A 39 8.42 -2.96 -10.00
C HIS A 39 9.61 -1.99 -9.80
N GLY A 40 10.63 -2.42 -9.08
CA GLY A 40 11.88 -1.69 -8.89
C GLY A 40 11.71 -0.47 -8.00
N PHE A 41 10.89 -0.58 -6.96
CA PHE A 41 10.96 0.31 -5.81
C PHE A 41 11.87 -0.32 -4.74
N SER A 42 12.53 0.53 -3.96
CA SER A 42 13.34 0.19 -2.81
C SER A 42 12.84 0.95 -1.57
N SER A 43 13.39 0.60 -0.40
CA SER A 43 13.02 1.22 0.87
C SER A 43 11.50 1.27 1.08
N VAL A 44 10.82 0.19 0.66
CA VAL A 44 9.37 0.05 0.80
C VAL A 44 9.06 -0.17 2.28
N HIS A 45 8.23 0.70 2.85
CA HIS A 45 7.82 0.62 4.24
C HIS A 45 6.36 1.02 4.38
N SER A 46 5.56 0.18 5.03
CA SER A 46 4.17 0.49 5.39
C SER A 46 4.02 0.68 6.89
N GLN A 47 3.17 1.64 7.26
CA GLN A 47 2.76 1.89 8.64
C GLN A 47 1.24 1.94 8.73
N ILE A 48 0.67 1.23 9.71
CA ILE A 48 -0.73 1.42 10.09
C ILE A 48 -0.86 2.71 10.89
N LEU A 49 -1.77 3.59 10.47
CA LEU A 49 -2.05 4.88 11.10
C LEU A 49 -3.25 4.80 12.05
N TYR A 50 -4.24 3.99 11.70
CA TYR A 50 -5.47 3.87 12.47
C TYR A 50 -6.19 2.56 12.14
N SER A 51 -6.80 1.94 13.14
CA SER A 51 -7.61 0.72 12.97
C SER A 51 -8.91 0.88 13.74
N ALA A 52 -10.03 0.47 13.13
CA ALA A 52 -11.34 0.46 13.80
C ALA A 52 -12.31 -0.51 13.13
N GLU A 53 -13.30 -0.96 13.91
CA GLU A 53 -14.51 -1.58 13.38
C GLU A 53 -15.28 -0.59 12.50
N ASP A 54 -15.94 -1.11 11.47
CA ASP A 54 -16.72 -0.33 10.49
C ASP A 54 -15.95 0.79 9.76
N LEU A 55 -14.61 0.80 9.84
CA LEU A 55 -13.77 1.88 9.32
C LEU A 55 -13.89 2.03 7.80
N PHE A 56 -14.00 0.92 7.08
CA PHE A 56 -14.08 0.91 5.64
C PHE A 56 -15.21 0.00 5.16
N GLN A 57 -16.24 0.62 4.56
CA GLN A 57 -17.44 -0.05 4.04
C GLN A 57 -18.16 -0.93 5.08
N GLY A 58 -18.20 -0.51 6.34
CA GLY A 58 -18.87 -1.28 7.41
C GLY A 58 -18.17 -2.59 7.78
N ASN A 59 -16.85 -2.65 7.57
CA ASN A 59 -16.01 -3.75 8.04
C ASN A 59 -14.85 -3.19 8.85
N TYR A 60 -14.29 -4.02 9.74
CA TYR A 60 -12.95 -3.77 10.29
C TYR A 60 -11.96 -3.54 9.16
N SER A 61 -11.17 -2.48 9.29
CA SER A 61 -10.08 -2.19 8.37
C SER A 61 -9.05 -1.31 9.07
N GLU A 62 -7.91 -1.13 8.41
CA GLU A 62 -6.79 -0.35 8.89
C GLU A 62 -6.40 0.66 7.81
N LEU A 63 -6.35 1.94 8.18
CA LEU A 63 -5.77 2.99 7.34
C LEU A 63 -4.26 2.88 7.44
N PHE A 64 -3.58 2.74 6.30
CA PHE A 64 -2.13 2.65 6.23
C PHE A 64 -1.52 3.77 5.40
N LEU A 65 -0.21 3.96 5.56
CA LEU A 65 0.65 4.73 4.67
C LEU A 65 1.85 3.87 4.26
N THR A 66 2.01 3.64 2.97
CA THR A 66 3.21 3.04 2.38
C THR A 66 4.05 4.13 1.72
N VAL A 67 5.35 4.13 2.01
CA VAL A 67 6.36 4.97 1.35
C VAL A 67 7.32 4.05 0.60
N ALA A 68 7.63 4.38 -0.65
CA ALA A 68 8.51 3.59 -1.50
C ALA A 68 9.35 4.50 -2.41
N GLN A 69 10.66 4.26 -2.50
CA GLN A 69 11.57 5.03 -3.35
C GLN A 69 11.73 4.33 -4.70
N LYS A 70 11.57 5.04 -5.83
CA LYS A 70 11.86 4.45 -7.14
C LYS A 70 13.36 4.27 -7.28
N SER A 71 13.82 3.01 -7.40
CA SER A 71 15.24 2.70 -7.57
C SER A 71 15.81 3.40 -8.81
N LEU A 72 17.06 3.87 -8.67
CA LEU A 72 17.85 4.49 -9.73
C LEU A 72 18.43 3.47 -10.74
N ALA A 73 18.41 2.18 -10.37
CA ALA A 73 18.97 1.07 -11.13
C ALA A 73 18.23 0.80 -12.45
#